data_AF-A0A8I0P8W6-F1
#
_entry.id   AF-A0A8I0P8W6-F1
#
_cell.length_a   1.000
_cell.length_b   1.000
_cell.length_c   1.000
_cell.angle_alpha   90.00
_cell.angle_beta   90.00
_cell.angle_gamma   90.00
#
_symmetry.space_group_name_H-M   'P 1'
#
loop_
_entity.id
_entity.type
_entity.pdbx_description
1 polymer ?
#
loop_
_entity_poly.entity_id
_entity_poly.type
_entity_poly.pdbx_seq_one_letter_code
_entity_poly.pdbx_strand_id
1 'polypeptide(L)'
;MTPEDLRKQYESGATVDELVAASGLSYGTVLNRLHEVGTVMRTSWQTRRMRQDPQARQRLAAHLRTLYEQHGATLTELAAAAGETRRAARRLLIEAGGTVRTTQQTLRVRAAARAVERHKLALSLRARYEAGASVPDLAQECNYSVATVYRLLHQAGTRMRPQHNHSPARDPRKQS
;
A
#
# COMPACT_ATOMS: atom_id res chain seq x y z
N MET A 1 -7.62 17.27 -37.27
CA MET A 1 -6.74 17.69 -36.16
C MET A 1 -5.85 18.82 -36.64
N THR A 2 -5.93 20.00 -36.01
CA THR A 2 -5.18 21.19 -36.42
C THR A 2 -3.75 21.19 -35.83
N PRO A 3 -2.81 21.98 -36.39
CA PRO A 3 -1.48 22.16 -35.80
C PRO A 3 -1.52 22.70 -34.36
N GLU A 4 -2.48 23.57 -34.04
CA GLU A 4 -2.67 24.10 -32.68
C GLU A 4 -3.18 23.03 -31.71
N ASP A 5 -4.09 22.15 -32.14
CA ASP A 5 -4.55 21.00 -31.33
C ASP A 5 -3.40 20.05 -30.99
N LEU A 6 -2.54 19.78 -31.97
CA LEU A 6 -1.33 18.98 -31.80
C LEU A 6 -0.38 19.60 -30.78
N ARG A 7 -0.14 20.91 -30.86
CA ARG A 7 0.68 21.65 -29.92
C ARG A 7 0.10 21.60 -28.51
N LYS A 8 -1.20 21.82 -28.34
CA LYS A 8 -1.88 21.80 -27.04
C LYS A 8 -1.75 20.43 -26.35
N GLN A 9 -1.95 19.35 -27.10
CA GLN A 9 -1.79 17.98 -26.59
C GLN A 9 -0.32 17.65 -26.29
N TYR A 10 0.61 18.12 -27.12
CA TYR A 10 2.04 17.99 -26.84
C TYR A 10 2.42 18.72 -25.54
N GLU A 11 2.04 19.98 -25.40
CA GLU A 11 2.26 20.81 -24.23
C GLU A 11 1.61 20.24 -22.97
N SER A 12 0.49 19.52 -23.07
CA SER A 12 -0.12 18.81 -21.94
C SER A 12 0.59 17.51 -21.55
N GLY A 13 1.59 17.05 -22.31
CA GLY A 13 2.40 15.87 -21.98
C GLY A 13 2.37 14.72 -22.99
N ALA A 14 1.60 14.81 -24.09
CA ALA A 14 1.52 13.75 -25.10
C ALA A 14 2.85 13.60 -25.86
N THR A 15 3.24 12.37 -26.22
CA THR A 15 4.41 12.08 -27.05
C THR A 15 4.04 12.20 -28.52
N VAL A 16 5.03 12.32 -29.41
CA VAL A 16 4.78 12.33 -30.85
C VAL A 16 4.07 11.04 -31.29
N ASP A 17 4.42 9.88 -30.70
CA ASP A 17 3.77 8.60 -31.01
C ASP A 17 2.29 8.57 -30.58
N GLU A 18 1.96 9.16 -29.43
CA GLU A 18 0.57 9.27 -28.97
C GLU A 18 -0.23 10.26 -29.84
N LEU A 19 0.41 11.35 -30.29
CA LEU A 19 -0.20 12.28 -31.23
C LEU A 19 -0.45 11.61 -32.59
N VAL A 20 0.46 10.77 -33.06
CA VAL A 20 0.28 9.94 -34.27
C VAL A 20 -0.91 9.00 -34.10
N ALA A 21 -0.97 8.27 -32.98
CA ALA A 21 -2.07 7.35 -32.68
C ALA A 21 -3.43 8.06 -32.57
N ALA A 22 -3.47 9.25 -31.96
CA ALA A 22 -4.69 10.02 -31.78
C ALA A 22 -5.16 10.75 -33.06
N SER A 23 -4.21 11.18 -33.90
CA SER A 23 -4.51 11.97 -35.10
C SER A 23 -4.67 11.14 -36.37
N GLY A 24 -4.16 9.91 -36.41
CA GLY A 24 -4.07 9.08 -37.61
C GLY A 24 -3.09 9.61 -38.66
N LEU A 25 -2.28 10.63 -38.33
CA LEU A 25 -1.29 11.23 -39.22
C LEU A 25 0.04 10.47 -39.14
N SER A 26 0.84 10.55 -40.20
CA SER A 26 2.20 10.01 -40.17
C SER A 26 3.08 10.76 -39.17
N TYR A 27 4.08 10.07 -38.61
CA TYR A 27 5.04 10.63 -37.66
C TYR A 27 5.71 11.91 -38.19
N GLY A 28 6.16 11.91 -39.45
CA GLY A 28 6.77 13.08 -40.08
C GLY A 28 5.80 14.25 -40.25
N THR A 29 4.53 13.97 -40.55
CA THR A 29 3.48 14.99 -40.66
C THR A 29 3.20 15.67 -39.32
N VAL A 30 3.19 14.90 -38.22
CA VAL A 30 3.01 15.45 -36.87
C VAL A 30 4.19 16.36 -36.50
N LEU A 31 5.43 15.94 -36.75
CA LEU A 31 6.61 16.76 -36.49
C LEU A 31 6.61 18.07 -37.28
N ASN A 32 6.33 18.00 -38.59
CA ASN A 32 6.28 19.18 -39.44
C ASN A 32 5.23 20.19 -38.95
N ARG A 33 4.04 19.72 -38.57
CA ARG A 33 2.98 20.57 -38.02
C ARG A 33 3.34 21.17 -36.67
N LEU A 34 4.05 20.44 -35.81
CA LEU A 34 4.54 20.97 -34.53
C LEU A 34 5.61 22.05 -34.75
N HIS A 35 6.51 21.86 -35.72
CA HIS A 35 7.50 22.87 -36.08
C HIS A 35 6.89 24.10 -36.76
N GLU A 36 5.85 23.93 -37.58
CA GLU A 36 5.11 25.01 -38.26
C GLU A 36 4.54 26.03 -37.26
N VAL A 37 4.06 25.56 -36.12
CA VAL A 37 3.58 26.41 -35.01
C VAL A 37 4.66 26.76 -33.98
N GLY A 38 5.94 26.55 -34.32
CA GLY A 38 7.09 26.94 -33.51
C GLY A 38 7.31 26.11 -32.23
N THR A 39 6.79 24.89 -32.16
CA THR A 39 6.92 24.05 -30.96
C THR A 39 8.36 23.56 -30.80
N VAL A 40 8.99 23.89 -29.67
CA VAL A 40 10.31 23.35 -29.31
C VAL A 40 10.17 21.90 -28.87
N MET A 41 10.92 21.00 -29.51
CA MET A 41 10.89 19.58 -29.18
C MET A 41 11.49 19.31 -27.80
N ARG A 42 10.74 18.59 -26.97
CA ARG A 42 11.15 18.15 -25.64
C ARG A 42 12.06 16.94 -25.72
N THR A 43 13.00 16.87 -24.79
CA THR A 43 13.79 15.65 -24.56
C THR A 43 12.95 14.58 -23.88
N SER A 44 13.38 13.32 -23.99
CA SER A 44 12.74 12.19 -23.29
C SER A 44 12.65 12.42 -21.77
N TRP A 45 13.66 13.07 -21.16
CA TRP A 45 13.65 13.40 -19.74
C TRP A 45 12.60 14.46 -19.38
N GLN A 46 12.46 15.51 -20.20
CA GLN A 46 11.44 16.54 -19.99
C GLN A 46 10.02 15.96 -20.09
N THR A 47 9.77 15.12 -21.10
CA THR A 47 8.48 14.41 -21.26
C THR A 47 8.20 13.48 -20.08
N ARG A 48 9.19 12.72 -19.61
CA ARG A 48 9.06 11.85 -18.44
C ARG A 48 8.70 12.64 -17.18
N ARG A 49 9.28 13.82 -16.98
CA ARG A 49 9.02 14.69 -15.82
C ARG A 49 7.64 15.32 -15.88
N MET A 50 7.18 15.76 -17.06
CA MET A 50 5.82 16.32 -17.22
C MET A 50 4.73 15.27 -16.99
N ARG A 51 5.00 14.01 -17.32
CA ARG A 51 4.08 12.89 -17.12
C ARG A 51 4.05 12.35 -15.70
N GLN A 52 5.05 12.65 -14.88
CA GLN A 52 5.01 12.29 -13.47
C GLN A 52 4.01 13.21 -12.78
N ASP A 53 2.83 12.69 -12.42
CA ASP A 53 1.86 13.40 -11.57
C ASP A 53 2.56 13.77 -10.24
N PRO A 54 2.83 15.07 -9.99
CA PRO A 54 3.53 15.50 -8.79
C PRO A 54 2.78 15.13 -7.51
N GLN A 55 1.44 15.12 -7.55
CA GLN A 55 0.63 14.77 -6.40
C GLN A 55 0.63 13.26 -6.15
N ALA A 56 0.55 12.43 -7.20
CA ALA A 56 0.68 10.98 -7.05
C ALA A 56 2.04 10.61 -6.47
N ARG A 57 3.12 11.28 -6.91
CA ARG A 57 4.46 11.08 -6.35
C ARG A 57 4.52 11.45 -4.87
N GLN A 58 3.95 12.60 -4.48
CA GLN A 58 3.89 13.02 -3.08
C GLN A 58 3.09 12.03 -2.21
N ARG A 59 1.92 11.58 -2.69
CA ARG A 59 1.10 10.56 -2.01
C ARG A 59 1.87 9.24 -1.83
N LEU A 60 2.57 8.79 -2.88
CA LEU A 60 3.42 7.60 -2.81
C LEU A 60 4.57 7.79 -1.81
N ALA A 61 5.27 8.92 -1.85
CA ALA A 61 6.36 9.21 -0.92
C ALA A 61 5.88 9.23 0.55
N ALA A 62 4.73 9.85 0.81
CA ALA A 62 4.09 9.83 2.12
C ALA A 62 3.69 8.42 2.56
N HIS A 63 3.10 7.62 1.67
CA HIS A 63 2.74 6.23 1.96
C HIS A 63 3.98 5.37 2.30
N LEU A 64 5.06 5.50 1.52
CA LEU A 64 6.32 4.79 1.80
C LEU A 64 6.93 5.21 3.14
N ARG A 65 6.81 6.50 3.51
CA ARG A 65 7.23 6.98 4.83
C ARG A 65 6.44 6.33 5.95
N THR A 66 5.11 6.24 5.82
CA THR A 66 4.25 5.55 6.81
C THR A 66 4.65 4.08 6.97
N LEU A 67 4.83 3.35 5.86
CA LEU A 67 5.30 1.96 5.89
C LEU A 67 6.67 1.83 6.57
N TYR A 68 7.57 2.78 6.29
CA TYR A 68 8.89 2.80 6.89
C TYR A 68 8.79 3.05 8.40
N GLU A 69 8.28 4.21 8.80
CA GLU A 69 8.33 4.70 10.18
C GLU A 69 7.42 3.92 11.12
N GLN A 70 6.21 3.56 10.69
CA GLN A 70 5.22 2.92 11.57
C GLN A 70 5.27 1.40 11.51
N HIS A 71 5.48 0.81 10.32
CA HIS A 71 5.45 -0.64 10.13
C HIS A 71 6.84 -1.28 10.12
N GLY A 72 7.90 -0.47 10.12
CA GLY A 72 9.27 -1.00 10.13
C GLY A 72 9.67 -1.62 8.79
N ALA A 73 9.08 -1.18 7.68
CA ALA A 73 9.44 -1.66 6.35
C ALA A 73 10.92 -1.37 6.02
N THR A 74 11.56 -2.28 5.30
CA THR A 74 12.94 -2.11 4.81
C THR A 74 12.96 -1.38 3.47
N LEU A 75 14.11 -0.82 3.08
CA LEU A 75 14.26 -0.18 1.77
C LEU A 75 13.97 -1.14 0.59
N THR A 76 14.18 -2.44 0.78
CA THR A 76 13.86 -3.46 -0.24
C THR A 76 12.35 -3.68 -0.34
N GLU A 77 11.64 -3.69 0.78
CA GLU A 77 10.18 -3.78 0.80
C GLU A 77 9.52 -2.51 0.26
N LEU A 78 10.08 -1.33 0.55
CA LEU A 78 9.63 -0.06 -0.05
C LEU A 78 9.82 -0.04 -1.57
N ALA A 79 10.94 -0.60 -2.05
CA ALA A 79 11.21 -0.74 -3.47
C ALA A 79 10.18 -1.63 -4.16
N ALA A 80 9.86 -2.78 -3.56
CA ALA A 80 8.81 -3.66 -4.04
C ALA A 80 7.42 -2.98 -4.04
N ALA A 81 7.07 -2.26 -2.96
CA ALA A 81 5.79 -1.55 -2.85
C ALA A 81 5.65 -0.40 -3.87
N ALA A 82 6.74 0.24 -4.24
CA ALA A 82 6.75 1.32 -5.23
C ALA A 82 6.93 0.82 -6.68
N GLY A 83 7.24 -0.47 -6.91
CA GLY A 83 7.62 -0.98 -8.23
C GLY A 83 8.94 -0.37 -8.75
N GLU A 84 9.81 0.07 -7.84
CA GLU A 84 10.96 0.93 -8.14
C GLU A 84 12.25 0.32 -7.61
N THR A 85 13.39 0.89 -8.01
CA THR A 85 14.68 0.45 -7.47
C THR A 85 14.86 0.85 -6.00
N ARG A 86 15.71 0.12 -5.26
CA ARG A 86 16.10 0.49 -3.88
C ARG A 86 16.62 1.93 -3.77
N ARG A 87 17.36 2.42 -4.77
CA ARG A 87 17.88 3.79 -4.81
C ARG A 87 16.75 4.81 -4.96
N ALA A 88 15.77 4.52 -5.82
CA ALA A 88 14.59 5.36 -6.00
C ALA A 88 13.70 5.39 -4.75
N ALA A 89 13.46 4.23 -4.12
CA ALA A 89 12.72 4.14 -2.85
C ALA A 89 13.40 4.94 -1.72
N ARG A 90 14.74 4.87 -1.62
CA ARG A 90 15.50 5.72 -0.68
C ARG A 90 15.31 7.21 -0.98
N ARG A 91 15.31 7.61 -2.25
CA ARG A 91 15.12 9.00 -2.65
C ARG A 91 13.72 9.50 -2.28
N LEU A 92 12.68 8.71 -2.57
CA LEU A 92 11.30 9.00 -2.21
C LEU A 92 11.11 9.14 -0.69
N LEU A 93 11.75 8.27 0.09
CA LEU A 93 11.73 8.38 1.55
C LEU A 93 12.32 9.70 2.03
N ILE A 94 13.47 10.11 1.47
CA ILE A 94 14.12 11.39 1.81
C ILE A 94 13.29 12.58 1.33
N GLU A 95 12.69 12.51 0.14
CA GLU A 95 11.76 13.52 -0.39
C GLU A 95 10.55 13.71 0.54
N ALA A 96 10.09 12.65 1.21
CA ALA A 96 9.04 12.70 2.23
C ALA A 96 9.53 13.16 3.62
N GLY A 97 10.81 13.50 3.77
CA GLY A 97 11.42 13.92 5.04
C GLY A 97 11.87 12.78 5.96
N GLY A 98 11.90 11.53 5.47
CA GLY A 98 12.34 10.38 6.23
C GLY A 98 13.86 10.22 6.28
N THR A 99 14.37 9.58 7.33
CA THR A 99 15.80 9.26 7.50
C THR A 99 16.05 7.75 7.45
N VAL A 100 17.27 7.35 7.08
CA VAL A 100 17.64 5.93 7.04
C VAL A 100 17.96 5.43 8.45
N ARG A 101 17.32 4.34 8.85
CA ARG A 101 17.51 3.66 10.12
C ARG A 101 18.61 2.61 10.07
N THR A 102 19.13 2.32 11.25
CA THR A 102 19.96 1.13 11.51
C THR A 102 19.11 -0.14 11.58
N THR A 103 19.78 -1.30 11.52
CA THR A 103 19.14 -2.61 11.70
C THR A 103 18.47 -2.74 13.06
N GLN A 104 19.12 -2.28 14.14
CA GLN A 104 18.53 -2.33 15.48
C GLN A 104 17.27 -1.47 15.60
N GLN A 105 17.28 -0.26 15.05
CA GLN A 105 16.09 0.60 15.00
C GLN A 105 14.95 -0.06 14.20
N THR A 106 15.28 -0.71 13.08
CA THR A 106 14.29 -1.46 12.28
C THR A 106 13.65 -2.59 13.09
N LEU A 107 14.45 -3.36 13.84
CA LEU A 107 13.93 -4.43 14.70
C LEU A 107 13.00 -3.90 15.79
N ARG A 108 13.37 -2.79 16.43
CA ARG A 108 12.53 -2.15 17.46
C ARG A 108 11.18 -1.70 16.92
N VAL A 109 11.17 -1.01 15.77
CA VAL A 109 9.91 -0.56 15.14
C VAL A 109 9.06 -1.75 14.72
N ARG A 110 9.65 -2.80 14.12
CA ARG A 110 8.89 -4.01 13.75
C ARG A 110 8.29 -4.72 14.96
N ALA A 111 9.03 -4.80 16.06
CA ALA A 111 8.52 -5.39 17.30
C ALA A 111 7.35 -4.57 17.85
N ALA A 112 7.48 -3.24 17.87
CA ALA A 112 6.40 -2.35 18.29
C ALA A 112 5.16 -2.47 17.40
N ALA A 113 5.32 -2.45 16.07
CA ALA A 113 4.23 -2.64 15.12
C ALA A 113 3.52 -3.97 15.33
N ARG A 114 4.27 -5.07 15.50
CA ARG A 114 3.70 -6.39 15.80
C ARG A 114 2.95 -6.42 17.13
N ALA A 115 3.46 -5.71 18.15
CA ALA A 115 2.79 -5.62 19.44
C ALA A 115 1.45 -4.87 19.32
N VAL A 116 1.40 -3.78 18.54
CA VAL A 116 0.17 -3.04 18.25
C VAL A 116 -0.85 -3.92 17.52
N GLU A 117 -0.44 -4.62 16.46
CA GLU A 117 -1.35 -5.51 15.72
C GLU A 117 -1.84 -6.68 16.59
N ARG A 118 -0.95 -7.25 17.41
CA ARG A 118 -1.32 -8.28 18.39
C ARG A 118 -2.33 -7.76 19.41
N HIS A 119 -2.18 -6.52 19.86
CA HIS A 119 -3.11 -5.91 20.80
C HIS A 119 -4.49 -5.67 20.16
N LYS A 120 -4.54 -5.16 18.93
CA LYS A 120 -5.79 -5.02 18.17
C LYS A 120 -6.52 -6.35 18.00
N LEU A 121 -5.78 -7.41 17.64
CA LEU A 121 -6.31 -8.76 17.55
C LEU A 121 -6.85 -9.27 18.89
N ALA A 122 -6.12 -9.02 19.98
CA ALA A 122 -6.57 -9.40 21.31
C ALA A 122 -7.90 -8.71 21.69
N LEU A 123 -8.05 -7.42 21.35
CA LEU A 123 -9.30 -6.68 21.57
C LEU A 123 -10.44 -7.19 20.69
N SER A 124 -10.18 -7.52 19.41
CA SER A 124 -11.23 -8.04 18.53
C SER A 124 -11.72 -9.43 18.97
N LEU A 125 -10.80 -10.30 19.41
CA LEU A 125 -11.14 -11.61 20.00
C LEU A 125 -11.96 -11.44 21.28
N ARG A 126 -11.58 -10.48 22.13
CA ARG A 126 -12.33 -10.17 23.35
C ARG A 126 -13.77 -9.75 23.04
N ALA A 127 -13.97 -8.84 22.10
CA ALA A 127 -15.31 -8.39 21.71
C ALA A 127 -16.19 -9.56 21.24
N ARG A 128 -15.64 -10.47 20.44
CA ARG A 128 -16.36 -11.66 19.97
C ARG A 128 -16.65 -12.66 21.08
N TYR A 129 -15.70 -12.86 21.98
CA TYR A 129 -15.88 -13.71 23.16
C TYR A 129 -16.97 -13.17 24.10
N GLU A 130 -16.95 -11.86 24.38
CA GLU A 130 -17.97 -11.18 25.18
C GLU A 130 -19.35 -11.29 24.51
N ALA A 131 -19.42 -11.21 23.18
CA ALA A 131 -20.64 -11.40 22.40
C ALA A 131 -21.20 -12.84 22.41
N GLY A 132 -20.45 -13.83 22.90
CA GLY A 132 -20.96 -15.21 23.03
C GLY A 132 -20.09 -16.30 22.43
N ALA A 133 -19.11 -15.96 21.58
CA ALA A 133 -18.31 -16.98 20.90
C ALA A 133 -17.48 -17.82 21.88
N SER A 134 -17.37 -19.13 21.61
CA SER A 134 -16.53 -20.02 22.42
C SER A 134 -15.06 -19.90 22.01
N VAL A 135 -14.13 -20.21 22.92
CA VAL A 135 -12.69 -20.18 22.63
C VAL A 135 -12.30 -21.17 21.51
N PRO A 136 -12.85 -22.40 21.46
CA PRO A 136 -12.65 -23.30 20.32
C PRO A 136 -13.11 -22.72 18.97
N ASP A 137 -14.29 -22.08 18.93
CA ASP A 137 -14.81 -21.50 17.68
C ASP A 137 -13.91 -20.34 17.20
N LEU A 138 -13.51 -19.46 18.12
CA LEU A 138 -12.55 -18.38 17.84
C LEU A 138 -11.20 -18.90 17.31
N ALA A 139 -10.72 -20.00 17.87
CA ALA A 139 -9.48 -20.64 17.46
C ALA A 139 -9.58 -21.19 16.03
N GLN A 140 -10.69 -21.86 15.71
CA GLN A 140 -10.95 -22.40 14.38
C GLN A 140 -11.11 -21.28 13.33
N GLU A 141 -11.93 -20.28 13.62
CA GLU A 141 -12.21 -19.19 12.69
C GLU A 141 -10.97 -18.32 12.40
N CYS A 142 -10.12 -18.10 13.39
CA CYS A 142 -8.90 -17.31 13.24
C CYS A 142 -7.65 -18.15 12.91
N ASN A 143 -7.80 -19.48 12.72
CA ASN A 143 -6.71 -20.43 12.49
C ASN A 143 -5.56 -20.30 13.52
N TYR A 144 -5.93 -20.19 14.79
CA TYR A 144 -5.00 -20.16 15.92
C TYR A 144 -5.17 -21.39 16.80
N SER A 145 -4.13 -21.74 17.56
CA SER A 145 -4.31 -22.72 18.62
C SER A 145 -5.17 -22.14 19.74
N VAL A 146 -5.98 -22.98 20.37
CA VAL A 146 -6.80 -22.63 21.55
C VAL A 146 -5.95 -21.93 22.63
N ALA A 147 -4.74 -22.45 22.91
CA ALA A 147 -3.80 -21.84 23.85
C ALA A 147 -3.37 -20.42 23.45
N THR A 148 -3.24 -20.14 22.15
CA THR A 148 -2.91 -18.79 21.64
C THR A 148 -4.08 -17.83 21.86
N VAL A 149 -5.31 -18.29 21.62
CA VAL A 149 -6.52 -17.49 21.87
C VAL A 149 -6.66 -17.18 23.36
N TYR A 150 -6.48 -18.15 24.26
CA TYR A 150 -6.45 -17.91 25.71
C TYR A 150 -5.43 -16.84 26.09
N ARG A 151 -4.19 -16.95 25.57
CA ARG A 151 -3.13 -15.97 25.85
C ARG A 151 -3.51 -14.57 25.39
N LEU A 152 -4.13 -14.44 24.22
CA LEU A 152 -4.59 -13.15 23.68
C LEU A 152 -5.75 -12.58 24.50
N LEU A 153 -6.72 -13.40 24.90
CA LEU A 153 -7.83 -12.97 25.75
C LEU A 153 -7.37 -12.49 27.13
N HIS A 154 -6.42 -13.20 27.74
CA HIS A 154 -5.77 -12.76 28.99
C HIS A 154 -5.01 -11.45 28.80
N GLN A 155 -4.27 -11.30 27.69
CA GLN A 155 -3.56 -10.07 27.37
C GLN A 155 -4.52 -8.87 27.18
N ALA A 156 -5.75 -9.10 26.73
CA ALA A 156 -6.81 -8.08 26.64
C ALA A 156 -7.57 -7.84 27.96
N GLY A 157 -7.17 -8.49 29.07
CA GLY A 157 -7.84 -8.38 30.36
C GLY A 157 -9.24 -9.00 30.41
N THR A 158 -9.51 -9.98 29.54
CA THR A 158 -10.82 -10.62 29.44
C THR A 158 -11.10 -11.44 30.68
N ARG A 159 -12.29 -11.28 31.28
CA ARG A 159 -12.77 -12.16 32.35
C ARG A 159 -13.25 -13.47 31.74
N MET A 160 -12.56 -14.55 32.02
CA MET A 160 -12.89 -15.87 31.48
C MET A 160 -14.19 -16.39 32.10
N ARG A 161 -15.07 -16.96 31.28
CA ARG A 161 -16.28 -17.65 31.72
C ARG A 161 -15.89 -18.95 32.45
N PRO A 162 -16.67 -19.39 33.45
CA PRO A 162 -16.42 -20.66 34.12
C PRO A 162 -16.39 -21.84 33.13
N GLN A 163 -15.54 -22.83 33.41
CA GLN A 163 -15.22 -23.95 32.49
C GLN A 163 -16.41 -24.73 31.93
N HIS A 164 -17.54 -24.72 32.63
CA HIS A 164 -18.78 -25.39 32.26
C HIS A 164 -19.51 -24.72 31.08
N ASN A 165 -19.13 -23.50 30.71
CA ASN A 165 -19.67 -22.75 29.57
C ASN A 165 -18.74 -22.80 28.33
N HIS A 166 -17.71 -23.65 28.33
CA HIS A 166 -16.81 -23.85 27.19
C HIS A 166 -17.16 -25.09 26.34
N SER A 167 -18.24 -25.80 26.70
CA SER A 167 -18.74 -26.90 25.89
C SER A 167 -19.06 -26.42 24.47
N PRO A 168 -18.78 -27.23 23.44
CA PRO A 168 -19.14 -26.89 22.07
C PRO A 168 -20.66 -26.65 22.04
N ALA A 169 -21.09 -25.57 21.39
CA ALA A 169 -22.49 -25.39 21.07
C ALA A 169 -22.99 -26.71 20.48
N ARG A 170 -23.92 -27.36 21.20
CA ARG A 170 -24.43 -28.68 20.86
C ARG A 170 -25.12 -28.56 19.50
N ASP A 171 -24.44 -29.04 18.46
CA ASP A 171 -24.98 -29.09 17.11
C ASP A 171 -26.26 -29.95 17.14
N PRO A 172 -27.45 -29.40 16.83
CA PRO A 172 -28.66 -30.20 16.77
C PRO A 172 -28.55 -31.09 15.53
N ARG A 173 -28.04 -32.31 15.74
CA ARG A 173 -28.03 -33.37 14.73
C ARG A 173 -29.42 -33.46 14.10
N LYS A 174 -29.46 -33.24 12.78
CA LYS A 174 -30.58 -33.60 11.91
C LYS A 174 -30.95 -35.05 12.19
N GLN A 175 -32.16 -35.28 12.68
CA GLN A 175 -32.78 -36.60 12.66
C GLN A 175 -33.26 -36.84 11.23
N SER A 176 -32.78 -37.94 10.65
CA SER A 176 -33.31 -38.56 9.44
C SER A 176 -34.60 -39.31 9.74
#